data_AF-A0A8H6IFJ5-F1
#
_entry.id   AF-A0A8H6IFJ5-F1
#
_cell.length_a   1.000
_cell.length_b   1.000
_cell.length_c   1.000
_cell.angle_alpha   90.00
_cell.angle_beta   90.00
_cell.angle_gamma   90.00
#
_symmetry.space_group_name_H-M   'P 1'
#
loop_
_entity.id
_entity.type
_entity.pdbx_description
1 polymer ?
#
loop_
_entity_poly.entity_id
_entity_poly.type
_entity_poly.pdbx_seq_one_letter_code
_entity_poly.pdbx_strand_id
1 'polypeptide(L)'
;MPAGGLGVGPVGGVAEPSGGDLRKRRLPAEDTEEAGEDQSTGQRGKRHRRTNQAIVPEWVTEAHTHLLSRTEDVVWQELVELWHGFEVSYSRMGGAGMANLAASMRPAELNKWVKTRQFSSIPEITDIQQFGRDWSAWWAQLTTKKGSKTGEEDLRGVKKAGPLGVVVAVIGLGWWCDGGEEWKAAVVKARAVLKQFGTRS
;
A
#
# COMPACT_ATOMS: atom_id res chain seq x y z
N MET A 1 35.11 6.67 -52.58
CA MET A 1 36.42 6.25 -52.03
C MET A 1 36.34 6.36 -50.50
N PRO A 2 36.91 5.43 -49.74
CA PRO A 2 36.30 4.26 -49.06
C PRO A 2 35.51 4.64 -47.77
N ALA A 3 34.47 3.94 -47.29
CA ALA A 3 34.31 2.54 -46.84
C ALA A 3 35.16 2.18 -45.59
N GLY A 4 34.47 1.84 -44.49
CA GLY A 4 35.06 1.21 -43.29
C GLY A 4 34.44 1.74 -42.00
N GLY A 5 33.92 0.95 -41.06
CA GLY A 5 33.84 -0.50 -40.97
C GLY A 5 32.89 -0.86 -39.83
N LEU A 6 32.14 -1.94 -40.05
CA LEU A 6 31.30 -2.60 -39.06
C LEU A 6 32.20 -3.40 -38.12
N GLY A 7 32.17 -3.07 -36.83
CA GLY A 7 32.78 -3.87 -35.76
C GLY A 7 31.70 -4.68 -35.05
N VAL A 8 31.41 -5.87 -35.56
CA VAL A 8 30.60 -6.89 -34.87
C VAL A 8 31.57 -7.74 -34.06
N GLY A 9 31.48 -7.69 -32.73
CA GLY A 9 32.19 -8.60 -31.84
C GLY A 9 31.19 -9.47 -31.08
N PRO A 10 31.12 -10.79 -31.34
CA PRO A 10 30.43 -11.73 -30.48
C PRO A 10 31.46 -12.38 -29.53
N VAL A 11 31.24 -12.32 -28.22
CA VAL A 11 32.08 -13.09 -27.28
C VAL A 11 31.26 -13.59 -26.10
N GLY A 12 31.20 -14.92 -25.99
CA GLY A 12 31.01 -15.74 -24.76
C GLY A 12 29.65 -15.62 -24.07
N GLY A 13 28.86 -16.68 -23.85
CA GLY A 13 29.29 -17.95 -23.24
C GLY A 13 29.84 -17.65 -21.85
N VAL A 14 29.26 -18.10 -20.74
CA VAL A 14 29.29 -19.50 -20.26
C VAL A 14 28.55 -19.57 -18.91
N ALA A 15 27.95 -20.73 -18.63
CA ALA A 15 27.61 -21.34 -17.34
C ALA A 15 26.32 -20.94 -16.59
N GLU A 16 25.29 -21.75 -16.84
CA GLU A 16 24.43 -22.34 -15.80
C GLU A 16 25.23 -22.94 -14.63
N PRO A 17 24.79 -22.71 -13.39
CA PRO A 17 24.90 -23.70 -12.33
C PRO A 17 23.59 -24.46 -12.14
N SER A 18 23.66 -25.72 -12.58
CA SER A 18 22.84 -26.87 -12.23
C SER A 18 22.79 -27.15 -10.73
N GLY A 19 21.66 -27.67 -10.26
CA GLY A 19 21.63 -28.70 -9.20
C GLY A 19 21.53 -28.21 -7.76
N GLY A 20 20.32 -28.30 -7.20
CA GLY A 20 20.07 -28.11 -5.77
C GLY A 20 18.79 -28.80 -5.28
N ASP A 21 18.60 -30.06 -5.69
CA ASP A 21 17.51 -30.94 -5.29
C ASP A 21 17.72 -31.41 -3.83
N LEU A 22 17.15 -30.67 -2.87
CA LEU A 22 17.18 -31.00 -1.45
C LEU A 22 15.83 -31.59 -1.02
N ARG A 23 15.70 -32.88 -1.33
CA ARG A 23 14.77 -33.83 -0.73
C ARG A 23 14.92 -33.84 0.80
N LYS A 24 14.07 -33.10 1.52
CA LYS A 24 13.88 -33.31 2.96
C LYS A 24 12.68 -34.22 3.22
N ARG A 25 13.03 -35.51 3.30
CA ARG A 25 12.56 -36.53 4.25
C ARG A 25 11.13 -36.36 4.77
N ARG A 26 10.24 -37.13 4.15
CA ARG A 26 8.95 -37.58 4.70
C ARG A 26 9.26 -38.58 5.83
N LEU A 27 8.86 -38.27 7.06
CA LEU A 27 8.85 -39.23 8.16
C LEU A 27 7.51 -39.99 8.18
N PRO A 28 7.52 -41.28 8.54
CA PRO A 28 6.33 -42.12 8.63
C PRO A 28 5.49 -41.83 9.87
N ALA A 29 4.21 -42.18 9.74
CA ALA A 29 3.18 -42.11 10.76
C ALA A 29 3.52 -42.96 11.99
N GLU A 30 3.19 -42.43 13.17
CA GLU A 30 2.93 -43.24 14.36
C GLU A 30 1.46 -43.04 14.72
N ASP A 31 0.69 -44.10 14.51
CA ASP A 31 -0.67 -44.29 14.98
C ASP A 31 -0.63 -44.50 16.49
N THR A 32 -1.18 -43.54 17.24
CA THR A 32 -1.55 -43.73 18.64
C THR A 32 -3.06 -43.66 18.73
N GLU A 33 -3.69 -44.84 18.65
CA GLU A 33 -5.07 -45.06 19.08
C GLU A 33 -5.09 -45.07 20.63
N GLU A 34 -5.56 -43.99 21.25
CA GLU A 34 -6.16 -44.08 22.57
C GLU A 34 -7.61 -43.59 22.50
N ALA A 35 -8.51 -44.57 22.58
CA ALA A 35 -9.92 -44.38 22.84
C ALA A 35 -10.11 -43.94 24.30
N GLY A 36 -10.48 -42.68 24.48
CA GLY A 36 -10.97 -42.13 25.74
C GLY A 36 -12.28 -41.40 25.50
N GLU A 37 -13.40 -42.12 25.61
CA GLU A 37 -14.73 -41.54 25.78
C GLU A 37 -14.79 -40.85 27.14
N ASP A 38 -14.84 -39.52 27.16
CA ASP A 38 -15.39 -38.79 28.30
C ASP A 38 -16.46 -37.80 27.84
N GLN A 39 -17.67 -38.09 28.29
CA GLN A 39 -18.91 -37.37 28.03
C GLN A 39 -18.96 -36.14 28.93
N SER A 40 -18.40 -35.01 28.48
CA SER A 40 -18.64 -33.71 29.13
C SER A 40 -19.67 -32.89 28.35
N THR A 41 -20.88 -32.93 28.87
CA THR A 41 -22.07 -32.18 28.49
C THR A 41 -21.84 -30.68 28.26
N GLY A 42 -22.05 -30.26 27.01
CA GLY A 42 -22.78 -29.05 26.60
C GLY A 42 -22.92 -27.88 27.56
N GLN A 43 -21.85 -27.11 27.79
CA GLN A 43 -21.98 -25.69 28.09
C GLN A 43 -21.49 -24.88 26.90
N ARG A 44 -22.44 -24.55 26.01
CA ARG A 44 -22.28 -23.55 24.94
C ARG A 44 -22.16 -22.18 25.62
N GLY A 45 -20.99 -21.93 26.21
CA GLY A 45 -20.65 -20.69 26.88
C GLY A 45 -20.92 -19.54 25.91
N LYS A 46 -21.80 -18.62 26.33
CA LYS A 46 -21.96 -17.32 25.69
C LYS A 46 -20.57 -16.70 25.65
N ARG A 47 -19.89 -16.81 24.50
CA ARG A 47 -18.65 -16.09 24.21
C ARG A 47 -18.97 -14.63 24.49
N HIS A 48 -18.48 -14.12 25.61
CA HIS A 48 -18.47 -12.71 25.91
C HIS A 48 -17.81 -12.05 24.70
N ARG A 49 -18.63 -11.42 23.86
CA ARG A 49 -18.18 -10.57 22.78
C ARG A 49 -17.51 -9.42 23.48
N ARG A 50 -16.21 -9.57 23.78
CA ARG A 50 -15.34 -8.50 24.26
C ARG A 50 -15.71 -7.31 23.40
N THR A 51 -16.22 -6.28 24.05
CA THR A 51 -16.46 -4.97 23.45
C THR A 51 -15.08 -4.51 22.98
N ASN A 52 -14.79 -4.85 21.72
CA ASN A 52 -13.56 -4.58 21.05
C ASN A 52 -13.59 -3.07 20.78
N GLN A 53 -13.30 -2.28 21.81
CA GLN A 53 -12.98 -0.88 21.64
C GLN A 53 -11.78 -0.88 20.70
N ALA A 54 -12.05 -0.60 19.43
CA ALA A 54 -11.02 -0.65 18.43
C ALA A 54 -10.05 0.49 18.71
N ILE A 55 -8.92 0.11 19.28
CA ILE A 55 -7.77 0.96 19.52
C ILE A 55 -7.32 1.43 18.13
N VAL A 56 -7.31 2.74 17.92
CA VAL A 56 -6.72 3.33 16.71
C VAL A 56 -5.24 3.02 16.75
N PRO A 57 -4.66 2.40 15.70
CA PRO A 57 -3.24 2.09 15.70
C PRO A 57 -2.39 3.37 15.81
N GLU A 58 -1.34 3.33 16.63
CA GLU A 58 -0.44 4.47 16.89
C GLU A 58 0.12 5.11 15.59
N TRP A 59 0.51 4.27 14.62
CA TRP A 59 1.05 4.73 13.33
C TRP A 59 0.07 5.64 12.56
N VAL A 60 -1.24 5.49 12.76
CA VAL A 60 -2.26 6.34 12.12
C VAL A 60 -2.19 7.76 12.68
N THR A 61 -2.07 7.88 14.01
CA THR A 61 -1.95 9.17 14.69
C THR A 61 -0.63 9.86 14.39
N GLU A 62 0.46 9.11 14.33
CA GLU A 62 1.78 9.63 13.92
C GLU A 62 1.75 10.16 12.48
N ALA A 63 1.21 9.37 11.54
CA ALA A 63 1.08 9.77 10.15
C ALA A 63 0.18 11.00 9.99
N HIS A 64 -0.94 11.06 10.71
CA HIS A 64 -1.85 12.22 10.71
C HIS A 64 -1.14 13.50 11.16
N THR A 65 -0.45 13.44 12.31
CA THR A 65 0.32 14.57 12.85
C THR A 65 1.41 15.02 11.87
N HIS A 66 2.14 14.05 11.31
CA HIS A 66 3.18 14.31 10.32
C HIS A 66 2.61 15.00 9.06
N LEU A 67 1.51 14.49 8.51
CA LEU A 67 0.91 15.03 7.28
C LEU A 67 0.33 16.43 7.46
N LEU A 68 -0.28 16.72 8.62
CA LEU A 68 -0.77 18.08 8.93
C LEU A 68 0.37 19.09 9.06
N SER A 69 1.55 18.67 9.51
CA SER A 69 2.72 19.56 9.62
C SER A 69 3.35 19.96 8.28
N ARG A 70 2.94 19.33 7.16
CA ARG A 70 3.57 19.55 5.85
C ARG A 70 3.15 20.86 5.18
N THR A 71 1.89 21.26 5.32
CA THR A 71 1.36 22.48 4.69
C THR A 71 0.08 22.95 5.35
N GLU A 72 -0.15 24.26 5.33
CA GLU A 72 -1.34 24.91 5.87
C GLU A 72 -2.49 25.01 4.84
N ASP A 73 -2.32 24.43 3.63
CA ASP A 73 -3.35 24.43 2.60
C ASP A 73 -4.63 23.73 3.10
N VAL A 74 -5.76 24.43 2.98
CA VAL A 74 -7.05 23.95 3.49
C VAL A 74 -7.50 22.67 2.78
N VAL A 75 -7.32 22.57 1.47
CA VAL A 75 -7.76 21.41 0.69
C VAL A 75 -6.92 20.17 1.04
N TRP A 76 -5.63 20.39 1.30
CA TRP A 76 -4.74 19.36 1.83
C TRP A 76 -5.16 18.88 3.23
N GLN A 77 -5.43 19.79 4.17
CA GLN A 77 -5.88 19.39 5.52
C GLN A 77 -7.18 18.60 5.45
N GLU A 78 -8.14 19.01 4.61
CA GLU A 78 -9.37 18.24 4.36
C GLU A 78 -9.09 16.84 3.78
N LEU A 79 -8.11 16.70 2.88
CA LEU A 79 -7.68 15.40 2.37
C LEU A 79 -7.14 14.52 3.50
N VAL A 80 -6.27 15.07 4.35
CA VAL A 80 -5.65 14.35 5.47
C VAL A 80 -6.69 13.91 6.49
N GLU A 81 -7.67 14.76 6.82
CA GLU A 81 -8.79 14.40 7.70
C GLU A 81 -9.67 13.29 7.11
N LEU A 82 -9.97 13.35 5.81
CA LEU A 82 -10.73 12.29 5.13
C LEU A 82 -10.00 10.94 5.16
N TRP A 83 -8.69 10.96 4.90
CA TRP A 83 -7.85 9.76 5.01
C TRP A 83 -7.82 9.21 6.43
N HIS A 84 -7.61 10.09 7.42
CA HIS A 84 -7.57 9.70 8.83
C HIS A 84 -8.91 9.07 9.28
N GLY A 85 -10.03 9.71 8.95
CA GLY A 85 -11.37 9.18 9.21
C GLY A 85 -11.63 7.82 8.56
N PHE A 86 -11.10 7.61 7.34
CA PHE A 86 -11.15 6.31 6.66
C PHE A 86 -10.38 5.23 7.42
N GLU A 87 -9.13 5.48 7.84
CA GLU A 87 -8.30 4.52 8.57
C GLU A 87 -8.88 4.17 9.96
N VAL A 88 -9.39 5.17 10.68
CA VAL A 88 -10.05 4.97 11.99
C VAL A 88 -11.31 4.12 11.84
N SER A 89 -12.15 4.42 10.83
CA SER A 89 -13.37 3.67 10.57
C SER A 89 -13.06 2.22 10.17
N TYR A 90 -12.04 2.01 9.33
CA TYR A 90 -11.66 0.68 8.88
C TYR A 90 -11.02 -0.16 10.00
N SER A 91 -10.19 0.45 10.84
CA SER A 91 -9.63 -0.19 12.04
C SER A 91 -10.72 -0.65 13.00
N ARG A 92 -11.79 0.15 13.14
CA ARG A 92 -12.98 -0.18 13.95
C ARG A 92 -13.75 -1.40 13.47
N MET A 93 -13.78 -1.64 12.16
CA MET A 93 -14.46 -2.79 11.59
C MET A 93 -13.66 -4.10 11.71
N GLY A 94 -12.50 -4.09 12.38
CA GLY A 94 -11.62 -5.25 12.45
C GLY A 94 -10.93 -5.56 11.12
N GLY A 95 -10.98 -4.63 10.17
CA GLY A 95 -10.36 -4.73 8.85
C GLY A 95 -8.84 -4.55 8.90
N ALA A 96 -8.11 -5.02 9.90
CA ALA A 96 -6.65 -4.89 9.93
C ALA A 96 -5.94 -5.84 8.92
N GLY A 97 -6.56 -6.12 7.78
CA GLY A 97 -5.91 -6.84 6.68
C GLY A 97 -4.85 -5.95 6.05
N MET A 98 -3.62 -6.45 5.94
CA MET A 98 -2.49 -5.77 5.29
C MET A 98 -2.70 -5.71 3.76
N ALA A 99 -3.68 -4.93 3.32
CA ALA A 99 -3.92 -4.72 1.91
C ALA A 99 -2.90 -3.70 1.37
N ASN A 100 -2.03 -4.14 0.47
CA ASN A 100 -0.97 -3.29 -0.09
C ASN A 100 -1.44 -2.63 -1.39
N LEU A 101 -1.20 -1.34 -1.56
CA LEU A 101 -1.31 -0.71 -2.87
C LEU A 101 -0.36 -1.39 -3.87
N ALA A 102 -0.73 -1.37 -5.15
CA ALA A 102 0.13 -1.92 -6.19
C ALA A 102 1.50 -1.24 -6.16
N ALA A 103 2.56 -2.05 -6.14
CA ALA A 103 3.94 -1.58 -6.16
C ALA A 103 4.42 -1.25 -7.58
N SER A 104 3.73 -1.76 -8.61
CA SER A 104 4.03 -1.45 -10.00
C SER A 104 3.93 0.06 -10.26
N MET A 105 4.98 0.63 -10.85
CA MET A 105 5.08 2.05 -11.21
C MET A 105 5.04 3.02 -10.03
N ARG A 106 5.11 2.55 -8.78
CA ARG A 106 5.27 3.44 -7.64
C ARG A 106 6.62 4.16 -7.73
N PRO A 107 6.68 5.49 -7.48
CA PRO A 107 7.94 6.23 -7.39
C PRO A 107 8.99 5.53 -6.51
N ALA A 108 10.25 5.59 -6.92
CA ALA A 108 11.34 4.84 -6.30
C ALA A 108 11.55 5.25 -4.83
N GLU A 109 11.39 6.53 -4.53
CA GLU A 109 11.49 7.15 -3.21
C GLU A 109 10.44 6.56 -2.27
N LEU A 110 9.19 6.46 -2.73
CA LEU A 110 8.11 5.83 -1.99
C LEU A 110 8.38 4.34 -1.76
N ASN A 111 8.95 3.64 -2.75
CA ASN A 111 9.32 2.22 -2.60
C ASN A 111 10.44 2.01 -1.57
N LYS A 112 11.39 2.95 -1.46
CA LYS A 112 12.42 2.93 -0.41
C LYS A 112 11.79 3.20 0.95
N TRP A 113 10.97 4.24 1.06
CA TRP A 113 10.32 4.62 2.32
C TRP A 113 9.36 3.57 2.86
N VAL A 114 8.58 2.89 2.00
CA VAL A 114 7.67 1.80 2.40
C VAL A 114 8.38 0.67 3.18
N LYS A 115 9.69 0.50 2.97
CA LYS A 115 10.52 -0.48 3.69
C LYS A 115 10.87 -0.03 5.11
N THR A 116 11.06 1.27 5.35
CA THR A 116 11.47 1.81 6.65
C THR A 116 10.30 2.39 7.45
N ARG A 117 9.34 3.02 6.77
CA ARG A 117 8.14 3.69 7.31
C ARG A 117 8.44 4.70 8.40
N GLN A 118 9.63 5.30 8.35
CA GLN A 118 10.03 6.32 9.30
C GLN A 118 9.49 7.66 8.80
N PHE A 119 8.50 8.22 9.51
CA PHE A 119 7.95 9.54 9.20
C PHE A 119 8.96 10.67 9.46
N SER A 120 9.92 10.44 10.35
CA SER A 120 11.00 11.38 10.67
C SER A 120 12.03 11.54 9.54
N SER A 121 12.14 10.57 8.64
CA SER A 121 13.13 10.55 7.57
C SER A 121 12.48 10.76 6.21
N ILE A 122 12.31 12.02 5.82
CA ILE A 122 11.83 12.38 4.49
C ILE A 122 12.98 12.15 3.49
N PRO A 123 12.78 11.36 2.42
CA PRO A 123 13.82 11.19 1.42
C PRO A 123 14.07 12.51 0.69
N GLU A 124 15.33 12.77 0.35
CA GLU A 124 15.67 13.89 -0.52
C GLU A 124 15.16 13.60 -1.94
N ILE A 125 14.28 14.47 -2.45
CA ILE A 125 13.73 14.37 -3.80
C ILE A 125 14.53 15.30 -4.70
N THR A 126 15.38 14.73 -5.55
CA THR A 126 16.29 15.49 -6.42
C THR A 126 15.55 16.26 -7.51
N ASP A 127 14.51 15.65 -8.10
CA ASP A 127 13.65 16.29 -9.09
C ASP A 127 12.19 16.19 -8.65
N ILE A 128 11.72 17.27 -8.03
CA ILE A 128 10.38 17.39 -7.48
C ILE A 128 9.29 17.32 -8.56
N GLN A 129 9.59 17.78 -9.78
CA GLN A 129 8.64 17.80 -10.89
C GLN A 129 8.51 16.41 -11.51
N GLN A 130 9.64 15.73 -11.71
CA GLN A 130 9.63 14.34 -12.18
C GLN A 130 8.93 13.42 -11.17
N PHE A 131 9.21 13.59 -9.87
CA PHE A 131 8.50 12.85 -8.82
C PHE A 131 6.98 13.06 -8.89
N GLY A 132 6.53 14.31 -9.07
CA GLY A 132 5.11 14.64 -9.21
C GLY A 132 4.42 13.97 -10.40
N ARG A 133 5.12 13.91 -11.54
CA ARG A 133 4.64 13.20 -12.74
C ARG A 133 4.53 11.70 -12.52
N ASP A 134 5.56 11.10 -11.94
CA ASP A 134 5.58 9.66 -11.65
C ASP A 134 4.51 9.29 -10.61
N TRP A 135 4.35 10.12 -9.58
CA TRP A 135 3.29 9.97 -8.59
C TRP A 135 1.91 10.05 -9.25
N SER A 136 1.68 11.04 -10.10
CA SER A 136 0.38 11.23 -10.78
C SER A 136 0.06 10.08 -11.73
N ALA A 137 1.06 9.58 -12.48
CA ALA A 137 0.91 8.43 -13.36
C ALA A 137 0.60 7.13 -12.58
N TRP A 138 1.26 6.94 -11.43
CA TRP A 138 0.98 5.82 -10.53
C TRP A 138 -0.41 5.91 -9.92
N TRP A 139 -0.80 7.08 -9.39
CA TRP A 139 -2.12 7.29 -8.81
C TRP A 139 -3.24 7.05 -9.82
N ALA A 140 -3.09 7.58 -11.03
CA ALA A 140 -4.04 7.35 -12.12
C ALA A 140 -4.22 5.85 -12.43
N GLN A 141 -3.16 5.04 -12.39
CA GLN A 141 -3.28 3.59 -12.60
C GLN A 141 -4.01 2.87 -11.46
N LEU A 142 -3.89 3.39 -10.22
CA LEU A 142 -4.60 2.82 -9.08
C LEU A 142 -6.11 3.11 -9.15
N THR A 143 -6.49 4.29 -9.64
CA THR A 143 -7.89 4.74 -9.72
C THR A 143 -8.57 4.33 -11.03
N THR A 144 -7.83 4.19 -12.13
CA THR A 144 -8.38 3.79 -13.43
C THR A 144 -8.30 2.28 -13.61
N LYS A 145 -9.45 1.63 -13.85
CA LYS A 145 -9.46 0.21 -14.22
C LYS A 145 -9.35 0.07 -15.73
N LYS A 146 -8.37 -0.70 -16.23
CA LYS A 146 -8.44 -1.25 -17.59
C LYS A 146 -9.65 -2.17 -17.68
N GLY A 147 -10.73 -1.72 -18.33
CA GLY A 147 -11.88 -2.57 -18.70
C GLY A 147 -13.24 -2.24 -18.07
N SER A 148 -13.38 -1.18 -17.27
CA SER A 148 -14.70 -0.70 -16.85
C SER A 148 -15.38 0.01 -18.04
N LYS A 149 -16.30 -0.69 -18.74
CA LYS A 149 -17.05 -0.13 -19.87
C LYS A 149 -18.02 0.99 -19.46
N THR A 150 -18.27 1.16 -18.17
CA THR A 150 -19.29 2.07 -17.63
C THR A 150 -18.73 3.42 -17.16
N GLY A 151 -17.42 3.66 -17.28
CA GLY A 151 -16.80 4.89 -16.79
C GLY A 151 -16.83 5.05 -15.26
N GLU A 152 -17.34 4.04 -14.53
CA GLU A 152 -17.32 4.02 -13.06
C GLU A 152 -15.91 3.64 -12.60
N GLU A 153 -15.31 4.52 -11.79
CA GLU A 153 -13.99 4.31 -11.18
C GLU A 153 -14.07 3.13 -10.21
N ASP A 154 -13.33 2.06 -10.50
CA ASP A 154 -13.27 0.90 -9.60
C ASP A 154 -12.26 1.15 -8.50
N LEU A 155 -12.74 1.75 -7.41
CA LEU A 155 -11.94 2.12 -6.27
C LEU A 155 -11.43 0.94 -5.42
N ARG A 156 -11.74 -0.31 -5.78
CA ARG A 156 -11.25 -1.50 -5.06
C ARG A 156 -9.72 -1.58 -5.02
N GLY A 157 -9.02 -1.04 -6.03
CA GLY A 157 -7.56 -0.98 -6.06
C GLY A 157 -6.96 -0.05 -5.00
N VAL A 158 -7.70 1.02 -4.66
CA VAL A 158 -7.29 2.12 -3.78
C VAL A 158 -7.86 1.98 -2.37
N LYS A 159 -9.04 1.37 -2.21
CA LYS A 159 -9.74 1.15 -0.93
C LYS A 159 -9.04 0.06 -0.11
N LYS A 160 -7.78 0.32 0.23
CA LYS A 160 -6.89 -0.50 1.02
C LYS A 160 -6.44 0.34 2.18
N ALA A 161 -6.91 -0.01 3.37
CA ALA A 161 -6.46 0.61 4.60
C ALA A 161 -5.16 -0.05 5.09
N GLY A 162 -4.55 0.55 6.09
CA GLY A 162 -3.33 0.05 6.70
C GLY A 162 -2.07 0.78 6.23
N PRO A 163 -0.91 0.41 6.79
CA PRO A 163 0.33 1.17 6.64
C PRO A 163 0.91 1.17 5.21
N LEU A 164 0.41 0.27 4.35
CA LEU A 164 0.80 0.16 2.94
C LEU A 164 -0.35 0.49 1.98
N GLY A 165 -1.43 1.03 2.53
CA GLY A 165 -2.63 1.43 1.84
C GLY A 165 -2.54 2.86 1.30
N VAL A 166 -3.69 3.54 1.34
CA VAL A 166 -3.86 4.94 0.90
C VAL A 166 -2.83 5.89 1.49
N VAL A 167 -2.41 5.66 2.75
CA VAL A 167 -1.43 6.50 3.44
C VAL A 167 -0.15 6.71 2.63
N VAL A 168 0.31 5.69 1.88
CA VAL A 168 1.51 5.76 1.04
C VAL A 168 1.34 6.82 -0.06
N ALA A 169 0.15 6.89 -0.66
CA ALA A 169 -0.14 7.87 -1.69
C ALA A 169 -0.22 9.28 -1.12
N VAL A 170 -0.87 9.45 0.04
CA VAL A 170 -0.97 10.74 0.73
C VAL A 170 0.42 11.24 1.15
N ILE A 171 1.29 10.37 1.68
CA ILE A 171 2.67 10.74 2.03
C ILE A 171 3.45 11.22 0.81
N GLY A 172 3.31 10.53 -0.32
CA GLY A 172 3.91 10.98 -1.57
C GLY A 172 3.46 12.39 -1.96
N LEU A 173 2.17 12.70 -1.86
CA LEU A 173 1.67 14.06 -2.09
C LEU A 173 2.23 15.07 -1.08
N GLY A 174 2.40 14.67 0.19
CA GLY A 174 2.97 15.52 1.22
C GLY A 174 4.43 15.87 0.95
N TRP A 175 5.18 15.00 0.29
CA TRP A 175 6.54 15.31 -0.15
C TRP A 175 6.59 16.24 -1.36
N TRP A 176 5.53 16.22 -2.18
CA TRP A 176 5.39 17.05 -3.37
C TRP A 176 4.61 18.35 -3.13
N CYS A 177 4.53 18.84 -1.88
CA CYS A 177 3.72 20.02 -1.54
C CYS A 177 4.11 21.29 -2.29
N ASP A 178 5.37 21.42 -2.71
CA ASP A 178 5.88 22.60 -3.44
C ASP A 178 5.67 22.48 -4.97
N GLY A 179 4.91 21.49 -5.43
CA GLY A 179 4.64 21.21 -6.84
C GLY A 179 3.72 22.20 -7.56
N GLY A 180 3.29 23.28 -6.91
CA GLY A 180 2.44 24.31 -7.50
C GLY A 180 1.05 23.79 -7.92
N GLU A 181 0.59 24.18 -9.12
CA GLU A 181 -0.76 23.87 -9.60
C GLU A 181 -0.97 22.38 -9.89
N GLU A 182 0.06 21.66 -10.33
CA GLU A 182 -0.04 20.22 -10.58
C GLU A 182 -0.30 19.45 -9.28
N TRP A 183 0.38 19.84 -8.20
CA TRP A 183 0.16 19.27 -6.87
C TRP A 183 -1.26 19.54 -6.38
N LYS A 184 -1.75 20.79 -6.49
CA LYS A 184 -3.14 21.13 -6.10
C LYS A 184 -4.17 20.30 -6.86
N ALA A 185 -3.98 20.15 -8.17
CA ALA A 185 -4.86 19.31 -8.98
C ALA A 185 -4.84 17.84 -8.54
N ALA A 186 -3.67 17.32 -8.15
CA ALA A 186 -3.52 15.97 -7.62
C ALA A 186 -4.21 15.80 -6.25
N VAL A 187 -4.08 16.78 -5.34
CA VAL A 187 -4.76 16.81 -4.05
C VAL A 187 -6.28 16.79 -4.23
N VAL A 188 -6.82 17.62 -5.14
CA VAL A 188 -8.26 17.66 -5.43
C VAL A 188 -8.76 16.30 -5.94
N LYS A 189 -8.02 15.65 -6.86
CA LYS A 189 -8.35 14.31 -7.37
C LYS A 189 -8.32 13.26 -6.27
N ALA A 190 -7.26 13.22 -5.47
CA ALA A 190 -7.14 12.28 -4.35
C ALA A 190 -8.27 12.47 -3.34
N ARG A 191 -8.64 13.73 -3.05
CA ARG A 191 -9.74 14.07 -2.14
C ARG A 191 -11.08 13.57 -2.67
N ALA A 192 -11.35 13.78 -3.96
CA ALA A 192 -12.56 13.30 -4.59
C ALA A 192 -12.68 11.77 -4.49
N VAL A 193 -11.57 11.03 -4.67
CA VAL A 193 -11.51 9.58 -4.49
C VAL A 193 -11.80 9.17 -3.04
N LEU A 194 -11.20 9.83 -2.04
CA LEU A 194 -11.44 9.48 -0.63
C LEU A 194 -12.86 9.79 -0.17
N LYS A 195 -13.48 10.85 -0.67
CA LYS A 195 -14.90 11.14 -0.39
C LYS A 195 -15.82 9.97 -0.80
N GLN A 196 -15.50 9.27 -1.89
CA GLN A 196 -16.26 8.11 -2.34
C GLN A 196 -16.15 6.91 -1.39
N PHE A 197 -15.12 6.86 -0.53
CA PHE A 197 -14.99 5.78 0.47
C PHE A 197 -15.98 5.95 1.61
N GLY A 198 -16.25 7.20 2.01
CA GLY A 198 -17.16 7.54 3.09
C GLY A 198 -18.64 7.37 2.75
N THR A 199 -19.03 7.56 1.48
CA THR A 199 -20.44 7.44 1.03
C THR A 199 -20.91 6.01 0.80
N ARG A 200 -20.00 5.04 0.70
CA ARG A 200 -20.32 3.63 0.37
C ARG A 200 -20.07 2.65 1.54
N SER A 201 -20.12 3.12 2.79
CA SER A 201 -19.96 2.26 3.98
C SER A 201 -21.30 1.99 4.67
#